data_AF-A0A6C8H7Q4-F1
#
_entry.id   AF-A0A6C8H7Q4-F1
#
_cell.length_a   1.000
_cell.length_b   1.000
_cell.length_c   1.000
_cell.angle_alpha   90.00
_cell.angle_beta   90.00
_cell.angle_gamma   90.00
#
_symmetry.space_group_name_H-M   'P 1'
#
loop_
_entity.id
_entity.type
_entity.pdbx_description
1 polymer ?
#
loop_
_entity_poly.entity_id
_entity_poly.type
_entity_poly.pdbx_seq_one_letter_code
_entity_poly.pdbx_strand_id
1 'polypeptide(L)' 'MKIIKDALAGTLESSDVMIRIGPSSEPGIRLELESLVKQQFGAAI' A
#
# COMPACT_ATOMS: atom_id res chain seq x y z
N MET A 1 2.47 -18.43 2.50
CA MET A 1 1.39 -17.83 1.68
C MET A 1 2.00 -17.35 0.38
N LYS A 2 1.40 -17.61 -0.79
CA LYS A 2 1.92 -17.20 -2.10
C LYS A 2 0.88 -16.32 -2.79
N ILE A 3 1.23 -15.06 -3.07
CA ILE A 3 0.41 -14.17 -3.90
C ILE A 3 0.62 -14.61 -5.35
N ILE A 4 -0.47 -15.00 -6.03
CA ILE A 4 -0.43 -15.51 -7.41
C ILE A 4 -0.99 -14.52 -8.43
N LYS A 5 -1.66 -13.47 -7.96
CA LYS A 5 -2.25 -12.39 -8.76
C LYS A 5 -2.39 -11.14 -7.91
N ASP A 6 -2.56 -10.01 -8.58
CA ASP A 6 -2.79 -8.73 -7.91
C ASP A 6 -4.13 -8.73 -7.17
N ALA A 7 -4.15 -8.07 -6.03
CA ALA A 7 -5.33 -7.85 -5.21
C ALA A 7 -5.46 -6.39 -4.81
N LEU A 8 -6.72 -5.96 -4.71
CA LEU A 8 -7.14 -4.58 -4.43
C LEU A 8 -8.10 -4.61 -3.24
N ALA A 9 -7.93 -3.67 -2.32
CA ALA A 9 -8.86 -3.45 -1.21
C ALA A 9 -8.95 -1.97 -0.84
N GLY A 10 -10.14 -1.53 -0.42
CA GLY A 10 -10.41 -0.14 -0.02
C GLY A 10 -10.67 0.81 -1.21
N THR A 11 -10.72 2.10 -0.91
CA THR A 11 -11.01 3.18 -1.88
C THR A 11 -10.04 4.36 -1.72
N LEU A 12 -10.07 5.31 -2.66
CA LEU A 12 -9.36 6.60 -2.54
C LEU A 12 -10.22 7.70 -1.91
N GLU A 13 -11.32 7.32 -1.26
CA GLU A 13 -12.22 8.25 -0.59
C GLU A 13 -11.63 8.78 0.71
N SER A 14 -12.16 9.90 1.19
CA SER A 14 -11.74 10.50 2.45
C SER A 14 -11.85 9.52 3.61
N SER A 15 -10.80 9.44 4.43
CA SER A 15 -10.69 8.54 5.58
C SER A 15 -10.65 7.03 5.25
N ASP A 16 -10.43 6.67 3.98
CA ASP A 16 -10.16 5.30 3.55
C ASP A 16 -8.76 5.24 2.87
N VAL A 17 -8.28 4.02 2.59
CA VAL A 17 -7.02 3.79 1.87
C VAL A 17 -7.16 2.66 0.85
N MET A 18 -6.66 2.91 -0.35
CA MET A 18 -6.54 1.89 -1.40
C MET A 18 -5.23 1.12 -1.21
N ILE A 19 -5.32 -0.19 -1.00
CA ILE A 19 -4.19 -1.10 -0.90
C ILE A 19 -4.11 -1.97 -2.14
N ARG A 20 -2.91 -1.99 -2.76
CA ARG A 20 -2.56 -2.89 -3.86
C ARG A 20 -1.44 -3.83 -3.41
N ILE A 21 -1.68 -5.13 -3.53
CA ILE A 21 -0.65 -6.14 -3.29
C ILE A 21 -0.52 -7.04 -4.50
N GLY A 22 0.71 -7.41 -4.84
CA GLY A 22 1.02 -8.25 -5.99
C GLY A 22 2.22 -9.16 -5.70
N PRO A 23 2.50 -10.12 -6.59
CA PRO A 23 3.71 -10.93 -6.50
C PRO A 23 4.96 -10.04 -6.68
N SER A 24 6.03 -10.33 -5.94
CA SER A 24 7.35 -9.71 -6.10
C SER A 24 8.35 -10.76 -6.60
N SER A 25 9.16 -10.39 -7.59
CA SER A 25 10.31 -11.21 -8.03
C SER A 25 11.52 -11.08 -7.10
N GLU A 26 11.54 -10.04 -6.26
CA GLU A 26 12.63 -9.77 -5.33
C GLU A 26 12.26 -10.20 -3.91
N PRO A 27 13.23 -10.70 -3.11
CA PRO A 27 13.01 -11.03 -1.72
C PRO A 27 12.74 -9.78 -0.88
N GLY A 28 11.83 -9.91 0.08
CA GLY A 28 11.42 -8.82 0.96
C GLY A 28 10.07 -8.22 0.59
N ILE A 29 9.73 -7.11 1.25
CA ILE A 29 8.50 -6.34 1.02
C ILE A 29 8.90 -4.99 0.46
N ARG A 30 8.53 -4.73 -0.79
CA ARG A 30 8.61 -3.38 -1.37
C ARG A 30 7.30 -2.65 -1.07
N LEU A 31 7.40 -1.55 -0.33
CA LEU A 31 6.26 -0.70 0.03
C LEU A 31 6.43 0.68 -0.61
N GLU A 32 5.42 1.12 -1.34
CA GLU A 32 5.31 2.46 -1.87
C GLU A 32 4.07 3.12 -1.26
N LEU A 33 4.26 4.24 -0.58
CA LEU A 33 3.19 4.97 0.10
C LEU A 33 3.12 6.42 -0.39
N GLU A 34 1.96 6.75 -0.93
CA GLU A 34 1.53 8.10 -1.25
C GLU A 34 0.41 8.51 -0.29
N SER A 35 0.53 9.70 0.31
CA SER A 35 -0.47 10.22 1.23
C SER A 35 -0.47 11.74 1.21
N LEU A 36 -1.67 12.33 1.16
CA LEU A 36 -1.88 13.78 1.21
C LEU A 36 -1.40 14.39 2.53
N VAL A 37 -1.41 13.61 3.61
CA VAL A 37 -1.01 14.04 4.95
C VAL A 37 0.37 13.54 5.36
N LYS A 38 1.17 13.06 4.38
CA LYS A 38 2.52 12.53 4.61
C LYS A 38 3.44 13.56 5.28
N GLN A 39 3.28 14.85 4.99
CA GLN A 39 4.11 15.88 5.62
C GLN A 39 3.81 16.03 7.12
N GLN A 40 2.55 15.85 7.52
CA GLN A 40 2.09 16.02 8.90
C GLN A 40 2.30 14.75 9.73
N PHE A 41 2.09 13.58 9.15
CA PHE A 41 2.06 12.30 9.88
C PHE A 41 3.04 11.24 9.35
N GLY A 42 3.88 11.56 8.37
CA GLY A 42 4.75 10.58 7.71
C GLY A 42 5.78 9.89 8.62
N ALA A 43 6.10 10.46 9.78
CA ALA A 43 6.96 9.82 10.78
C ALA A 43 6.24 8.73 11.58
N ALA A 44 4.91 8.74 11.60
CA ALA A 44 4.08 7.76 12.31
C ALA A 44 3.57 6.62 11.40
N ILE A 45 3.95 6.63 10.12
CA ILE A 45 3.58 5.63 9.13
C ILE A 45 4.83 4.84 8.73
#